data_AF-A0A2R4VY80-F1
#
_entry.id   AF-A0A2R4VY80-F1
#
_cell.length_a   1.000
_cell.length_b   1.000
_cell.length_c   1.000
_cell.angle_alpha   90.00
_cell.angle_beta   90.00
_cell.angle_gamma   90.00
#
_symmetry.space_group_name_H-M   'P 1'
#
loop_
_entity.id
_entity.type
_entity.pdbx_description
1 polymer ?
#
loop_
_entity_poly.entity_id
_entity_poly.type
_entity_poly.pdbx_seq_one_letter_code
_entity_poly.pdbx_strand_id
1 'polypeptide(L)'
;MSIKKISEGVWSLRSNDWDRRVFDELISLPYGTTYNAYLVKGSDKCALIDTTDPTKTYELINDLKRLNVRVDYVISNHAEQDHSGSIGDVLNLYPDAMVVTNSKCKDFLIDLLHIDSDKFLVVKEGDKLELGLKTLQFKITPWVHWPETMITFLEEEKILFTCDFFGSHLATSELYVTDESLVYMAAKRYYSEIMMPFRNNVRKNLEIVKSLSPKIIAPSHGPVYQDPKFIVNATEDWISDKVKNLVLIPYVSMHGSTKILVERLVQSLTDLNIEVIQFSLTKTDIGEIAIHMVDAATIVLATPTVLLGPHPAALYATYLVSALKPKTKYFGLIGSYGWGSKVVDIVSNMLSPLKPHIISPVLIKGMPKDEDLKKIDDLAIQISGLHKNL
;
A
#
# COMPACT_ATOMS: atom_id res chain seq x y z
N MET A 1 -25.38 7.33 5.72
CA MET A 1 -26.31 6.32 5.16
C MET A 1 -25.45 5.30 4.43
N SER A 2 -25.12 4.20 5.10
CA SER A 2 -23.92 3.37 4.83
C SER A 2 -24.22 1.94 4.42
N ILE A 3 -25.43 1.41 4.72
CA ILE A 3 -25.85 0.08 4.28
C ILE A 3 -26.09 0.06 2.77
N LYS A 4 -25.29 -0.73 2.04
CA LYS A 4 -25.46 -0.96 0.59
C LYS A 4 -25.51 -2.46 0.31
N LYS A 5 -26.49 -2.90 -0.47
CA LYS A 5 -26.61 -4.31 -0.87
C LYS A 5 -25.59 -4.64 -1.97
N ILE A 6 -24.81 -5.70 -1.78
CA ILE A 6 -23.88 -6.24 -2.79
C ILE A 6 -24.59 -7.34 -3.59
N SER A 7 -25.15 -8.32 -2.87
CA SER A 7 -25.96 -9.40 -3.44
C SER A 7 -27.04 -9.83 -2.44
N GLU A 8 -27.81 -10.87 -2.74
CA GLU A 8 -28.88 -11.33 -1.85
C GLU A 8 -28.30 -11.78 -0.50
N GLY A 9 -28.79 -11.20 0.60
CA GLY A 9 -28.25 -11.47 1.93
C GLY A 9 -26.80 -11.02 2.15
N VAL A 10 -26.23 -10.14 1.31
CA VAL A 10 -24.87 -9.59 1.48
C VAL A 10 -24.90 -8.07 1.41
N TRP A 11 -24.39 -7.41 2.45
CA TRP A 11 -24.36 -5.95 2.54
C TRP A 11 -22.97 -5.43 2.88
N SER A 12 -22.62 -4.29 2.32
CA SER A 12 -21.52 -3.45 2.81
C SER A 12 -22.04 -2.52 3.90
N LEU A 13 -21.32 -2.47 5.02
CA LEU A 13 -21.52 -1.58 6.17
C LEU A 13 -20.34 -0.60 6.22
N ARG A 14 -20.17 0.15 5.13
CA ARG A 14 -19.01 1.02 4.95
C ARG A 14 -19.16 2.34 5.69
N SER A 15 -18.13 2.68 6.48
CA SER A 15 -17.97 4.00 7.08
C SER A 15 -17.02 4.84 6.22
N ASN A 16 -17.49 5.96 5.69
CA ASN A 16 -16.63 6.88 4.96
C ASN A 16 -15.92 7.83 5.93
N ASP A 17 -14.62 8.00 5.74
CA ASP A 17 -13.85 9.04 6.41
C ASP A 17 -13.28 10.02 5.39
N TRP A 18 -14.12 11.01 5.07
CA TRP A 18 -13.79 12.08 4.14
C TRP A 18 -12.72 13.04 4.67
N ASP A 19 -12.54 13.10 5.99
CA ASP A 19 -11.72 14.08 6.66
C ASP A 19 -10.37 13.52 7.14
N ARG A 20 -10.19 12.19 7.11
CA ARG A 20 -8.89 11.55 7.34
C ARG A 20 -7.87 12.07 6.33
N ARG A 21 -6.76 12.63 6.83
CA ARG A 21 -5.66 13.14 5.99
C ARG A 21 -4.34 12.41 6.20
N VAL A 22 -4.20 11.69 7.30
CA VAL A 22 -2.99 10.92 7.62
C VAL A 22 -3.41 9.58 8.21
N PHE A 23 -2.90 8.48 7.67
CA PHE A 23 -3.05 7.12 8.17
C PHE A 23 -1.76 6.70 8.88
N ASP A 24 -1.88 6.03 10.03
CA ASP A 24 -0.76 5.66 10.93
C ASP A 24 0.23 6.77 11.26
N GLU A 25 -0.23 8.02 11.26
CA GLU A 25 0.62 9.21 11.44
C GLU A 25 1.81 9.27 10.45
N LEU A 26 1.68 8.61 9.30
CA LEU A 26 2.75 8.42 8.33
C LEU A 26 2.30 8.63 6.87
N ILE A 27 1.18 8.00 6.48
CA ILE A 27 0.72 7.93 5.10
C ILE A 27 -0.29 9.03 4.82
N SER A 28 0.00 9.93 3.90
CA SER A 28 -0.95 10.99 3.53
C SER A 28 -2.12 10.45 2.71
N LEU A 29 -3.33 10.87 3.06
CA LEU A 29 -4.58 10.47 2.42
C LEU A 29 -5.26 11.67 1.74
N PRO A 30 -4.84 12.06 0.52
CA PRO A 30 -5.39 13.25 -0.15
C PRO A 30 -6.89 13.15 -0.45
N TYR A 31 -7.43 11.93 -0.53
CA TYR A 31 -8.84 11.65 -0.87
C TYR A 31 -9.63 11.05 0.30
N GLY A 32 -9.11 11.09 1.52
CA GLY A 32 -9.71 10.37 2.65
C GLY A 32 -9.65 8.85 2.47
N THR A 33 -10.45 8.14 3.25
CA THR A 33 -10.54 6.67 3.16
C THR A 33 -11.94 6.16 3.54
N THR A 34 -12.10 4.85 3.54
CA THR A 34 -13.28 4.17 4.06
C THR A 34 -12.84 2.99 4.89
N TYR A 35 -13.69 2.59 5.84
CA TYR A 35 -13.51 1.40 6.65
C TYR A 35 -14.69 0.48 6.36
N ASN A 36 -14.44 -0.57 5.59
CA ASN A 36 -15.46 -1.43 5.04
C ASN A 36 -15.60 -2.70 5.89
N ALA A 37 -16.76 -2.85 6.52
CA ALA A 37 -17.23 -4.14 7.02
C ALA A 37 -18.29 -4.73 6.07
N TYR A 38 -18.46 -6.05 6.11
CA TYR A 38 -19.44 -6.74 5.26
C TYR A 38 -20.28 -7.70 6.07
N LEU A 39 -21.60 -7.66 5.87
CA LEU A 39 -22.52 -8.59 6.52
C LEU A 39 -22.94 -9.68 5.54
N VAL A 40 -22.74 -10.93 5.91
CA VAL A 40 -23.21 -12.11 5.19
C VAL A 40 -24.26 -12.83 6.02
N LYS A 41 -25.52 -12.74 5.58
CA LYS A 41 -26.65 -13.46 6.19
C LYS A 41 -26.92 -14.73 5.42
N GLY A 42 -26.71 -15.88 6.06
CA GLY A 42 -27.18 -17.17 5.59
C GLY A 42 -28.62 -17.43 6.05
N SER A 43 -29.10 -18.66 5.88
CA SER A 43 -30.43 -19.05 6.36
C SER A 43 -30.47 -19.26 7.87
N ASP A 44 -29.34 -19.68 8.46
CA ASP A 44 -29.29 -20.17 9.85
C ASP A 44 -28.43 -19.27 10.73
N LYS A 45 -27.35 -18.72 10.15
CA LYS A 45 -26.35 -17.91 10.85
C LYS A 45 -25.98 -16.66 10.07
N CYS A 46 -25.47 -15.67 10.78
CA CYS A 46 -24.97 -14.43 10.18
C CYS A 46 -23.51 -14.18 10.58
N ALA A 47 -22.69 -13.80 9.60
CA ALA A 47 -21.31 -13.41 9.80
C ALA A 47 -21.13 -11.92 9.47
N LEU A 48 -20.42 -11.20 10.34
CA LEU A 48 -19.86 -9.89 10.07
C LEU A 48 -18.39 -10.10 9.70
N ILE A 49 -17.98 -9.65 8.52
CA ILE A 49 -16.61 -9.75 8.01
C ILE A 49 -15.93 -8.41 8.19
N ASP A 50 -14.87 -8.45 8.99
CA ASP A 50 -14.15 -7.31 9.54
C ASP A 50 -15.09 -6.34 10.29
N THR A 51 -14.51 -5.34 10.95
CA THR A 51 -15.25 -4.27 11.62
C THR A 51 -14.78 -2.92 11.10
N THR A 52 -14.60 -1.93 11.97
CA THR A 52 -14.27 -0.57 11.56
C THR A 52 -13.34 0.08 12.58
N ASP A 53 -12.68 1.14 12.16
CA ASP A 53 -11.86 2.00 13.00
C ASP A 53 -12.67 2.48 14.23
N PRO A 54 -12.06 2.55 15.43
CA PRO A 54 -12.76 2.96 16.65
C PRO A 54 -13.47 4.32 16.55
N THR A 55 -13.01 5.23 15.70
CA THR A 55 -13.66 6.52 15.44
C THR A 55 -15.00 6.39 14.70
N LYS A 56 -15.26 5.21 14.10
CA LYS A 56 -16.44 4.91 13.29
C LYS A 56 -17.34 3.82 13.89
N THR A 57 -17.02 3.30 15.08
CA THR A 57 -17.79 2.24 15.76
C THR A 57 -19.29 2.55 15.83
N TYR A 58 -19.66 3.80 16.14
CA TYR A 58 -21.06 4.20 16.22
C TYR A 58 -21.84 3.97 14.92
N GLU A 59 -21.21 4.23 13.77
CA GLU A 59 -21.82 4.04 12.45
C GLU A 59 -22.12 2.55 12.21
N LEU A 60 -21.12 1.68 12.44
CA LEU A 60 -21.25 0.23 12.30
C LEU A 60 -22.36 -0.34 13.21
N ILE A 61 -22.33 0.01 14.50
CA ILE A 61 -23.31 -0.48 15.47
C ILE A 61 -24.73 -0.04 15.11
N ASN A 62 -24.91 1.19 14.66
CA ASN A 62 -26.21 1.70 14.25
C ASN A 62 -26.72 0.99 12.98
N ASP A 63 -25.85 0.68 12.02
CA ASP A 63 -26.21 -0.08 10.83
C ASP A 63 -26.61 -1.54 11.14
N LEU A 64 -25.88 -2.21 12.03
CA LEU A 64 -26.23 -3.56 12.51
C LEU A 64 -27.61 -3.57 13.17
N LYS A 65 -27.91 -2.57 14.01
CA LYS A 65 -29.24 -2.41 14.63
C LYS A 65 -30.34 -2.17 13.60
N ARG A 66 -30.09 -1.35 12.57
CA ARG A 66 -31.05 -1.07 11.49
C ARG A 66 -31.35 -2.28 10.62
N LEU A 67 -30.34 -3.10 10.34
CA LEU A 67 -30.52 -4.35 9.62
C LEU A 67 -31.32 -5.39 10.42
N ASN A 68 -31.44 -5.19 11.74
CA ASN A 68 -32.16 -6.06 12.65
C ASN A 68 -31.72 -7.53 12.50
N VAL A 69 -30.40 -7.73 12.52
CA VAL A 69 -29.76 -9.04 12.43
C VAL A 69 -29.16 -9.44 13.76
N ARG A 70 -29.12 -10.75 14.01
CA ARG A 70 -28.21 -11.35 14.99
C ARG A 70 -26.87 -11.57 14.29
N VAL A 71 -25.75 -11.26 14.94
CA VAL A 71 -24.42 -11.65 14.49
C VAL A 71 -24.02 -12.90 15.29
N ASP A 72 -23.71 -13.99 14.59
CA ASP A 72 -23.21 -15.23 15.21
C ASP A 72 -21.68 -15.32 15.12
N TYR A 73 -21.10 -14.73 14.08
CA TYR A 73 -19.66 -14.76 13.83
C TYR A 73 -19.13 -13.37 13.46
N VAL A 74 -17.97 -13.01 14.01
CA VAL A 74 -17.17 -11.86 13.58
C VAL A 74 -15.90 -12.41 12.94
N ILE A 75 -15.84 -12.42 11.62
CA ILE A 75 -14.64 -12.84 10.89
C ILE A 75 -13.64 -11.70 10.95
N SER A 76 -12.44 -11.94 11.46
CA SER A 76 -11.35 -10.97 11.43
C SER A 76 -10.27 -11.48 10.48
N ASN A 77 -10.26 -10.92 9.27
CA ASN A 77 -9.27 -11.23 8.24
C ASN A 77 -7.87 -10.70 8.60
N HIS A 78 -7.84 -9.63 9.40
CA HIS A 78 -6.66 -8.87 9.76
C HIS A 78 -6.80 -8.29 11.18
N ALA A 79 -5.70 -8.17 11.91
CA ALA A 79 -5.70 -7.77 13.32
C ALA A 79 -5.59 -6.25 13.54
N GLU A 80 -5.22 -5.48 12.51
CA GLU A 80 -5.01 -4.03 12.63
C GLU A 80 -6.30 -3.28 13.00
N GLN A 81 -6.17 -2.32 13.93
CA GLN A 81 -7.32 -1.77 14.65
C GLN A 81 -8.26 -0.92 13.80
N ASP A 82 -7.84 -0.45 12.64
CA ASP A 82 -8.72 0.29 11.74
C ASP A 82 -9.76 -0.63 11.05
N HIS A 83 -9.60 -1.95 11.19
CA HIS A 83 -10.55 -2.98 10.76
C HIS A 83 -11.02 -3.88 11.89
N SER A 84 -10.20 -4.09 12.92
CA SER A 84 -10.51 -4.97 14.04
C SER A 84 -10.98 -4.21 15.29
N GLY A 85 -10.75 -2.90 15.36
CA GLY A 85 -10.85 -2.12 16.58
C GLY A 85 -12.23 -2.08 17.22
N SER A 86 -13.29 -2.34 16.44
CA SER A 86 -14.67 -2.39 16.93
C SER A 86 -15.16 -3.82 17.25
N ILE A 87 -14.31 -4.85 17.21
CA ILE A 87 -14.72 -6.23 17.53
C ILE A 87 -15.27 -6.31 18.96
N GLY A 88 -14.61 -5.68 19.93
CA GLY A 88 -15.07 -5.66 21.32
C GLY A 88 -16.49 -5.09 21.46
N ASP A 89 -16.79 -3.99 20.77
CA ASP A 89 -18.13 -3.38 20.75
C ASP A 89 -19.19 -4.28 20.12
N VAL A 90 -18.82 -5.02 19.06
CA VAL A 90 -19.72 -5.99 18.43
C VAL A 90 -19.99 -7.17 19.39
N LEU A 91 -18.98 -7.68 20.09
CA LEU A 91 -19.15 -8.75 21.09
C LEU A 91 -19.99 -8.29 22.29
N ASN A 92 -19.88 -7.03 22.70
CA ASN A 92 -20.75 -6.45 23.73
C ASN A 92 -22.22 -6.40 23.28
N LEU A 93 -22.47 -6.09 21.99
CA LEU A 93 -23.82 -6.08 21.43
C LEU A 93 -24.37 -7.50 21.18
N TYR A 94 -23.51 -8.44 20.83
CA TYR A 94 -23.84 -9.84 20.54
C TYR A 94 -22.95 -10.80 21.36
N PRO A 95 -23.26 -11.02 22.66
CA PRO A 95 -22.37 -11.76 23.57
C PRO A 95 -22.11 -13.22 23.19
N ASP A 96 -23.03 -13.83 22.44
CA ASP A 96 -22.91 -15.21 21.96
C ASP A 96 -22.07 -15.33 20.66
N ALA A 97 -21.66 -14.21 20.06
CA ALA A 97 -20.88 -14.23 18.84
C ALA A 97 -19.46 -14.73 19.09
N MET A 98 -18.91 -15.44 18.10
CA MET A 98 -17.53 -15.93 18.12
C MET A 98 -16.69 -15.19 17.09
N VAL A 99 -15.47 -14.81 17.46
CA VAL A 99 -14.47 -14.26 16.54
C VAL A 99 -13.84 -15.41 15.76
N VAL A 100 -13.92 -15.35 14.44
CA VAL A 100 -13.37 -16.38 13.54
C VAL A 100 -12.12 -15.83 12.87
N THR A 101 -10.98 -16.46 13.14
CA THR A 101 -9.71 -16.06 12.54
C THR A 101 -8.67 -17.18 12.62
N ASN A 102 -7.46 -16.98 12.11
CA ASN A 102 -6.38 -17.96 12.25
C ASN A 102 -5.63 -17.80 13.58
N SER A 103 -4.78 -18.79 13.91
CA SER A 103 -4.09 -18.84 15.20
C SER A 103 -3.23 -17.60 15.48
N LYS A 104 -2.57 -17.03 14.47
CA LYS A 104 -1.69 -15.87 14.69
C LYS A 104 -2.49 -14.59 14.90
N CYS A 105 -3.56 -14.40 14.13
CA CYS A 105 -4.44 -13.25 14.30
C CYS A 105 -5.15 -13.31 15.66
N LYS A 106 -5.53 -14.50 16.14
CA LYS A 106 -6.03 -14.66 17.52
C LYS A 106 -5.07 -14.08 18.55
N ASP A 107 -3.78 -14.44 18.47
CA ASP A 107 -2.78 -13.95 19.43
C ASP A 107 -2.68 -12.41 19.37
N PHE A 108 -2.66 -11.83 18.16
CA PHE A 108 -2.63 -10.37 18.00
C PHE A 108 -3.89 -9.68 18.51
N LEU A 109 -5.08 -10.24 18.27
CA LEU A 109 -6.33 -9.67 18.74
C LEU A 109 -6.47 -9.73 20.27
N ILE A 110 -5.90 -10.75 20.92
CA ILE A 110 -5.77 -10.80 22.38
C ILE A 110 -4.86 -9.66 22.85
N ASP A 111 -3.69 -9.49 22.24
CA ASP A 111 -2.72 -8.48 22.66
C ASP A 111 -3.18 -7.04 22.37
N LEU A 112 -3.83 -6.80 21.22
CA LEU A 112 -4.21 -5.47 20.74
C LEU A 112 -5.56 -5.00 21.29
N LEU A 113 -6.52 -5.93 21.46
CA LEU A 113 -7.90 -5.59 21.81
C LEU A 113 -8.38 -6.25 23.11
N HIS A 114 -7.55 -7.08 23.74
CA HIS A 114 -7.88 -7.81 24.98
C HIS A 114 -9.17 -8.65 24.87
N ILE A 115 -9.41 -9.27 23.71
CA ILE A 115 -10.54 -10.18 23.53
C ILE A 115 -10.27 -11.48 24.30
N ASP A 116 -11.26 -11.96 25.04
CA ASP A 116 -11.12 -13.19 25.83
C ASP A 116 -10.80 -14.41 24.96
N SER A 117 -9.86 -15.24 25.42
CA SER A 117 -9.31 -16.37 24.63
C SER A 117 -10.33 -17.45 24.24
N ASP A 118 -11.47 -17.52 24.93
CA ASP A 118 -12.59 -18.44 24.70
C ASP A 118 -13.61 -17.91 23.67
N LYS A 119 -13.48 -16.65 23.23
CA LYS A 119 -14.32 -16.04 22.18
C LYS A 119 -13.88 -16.37 20.76
N PHE A 120 -12.91 -17.27 20.58
CA PHE A 120 -12.31 -17.53 19.27
C PHE A 120 -12.65 -18.91 18.70
N LEU A 121 -13.04 -18.92 17.43
CA LEU A 121 -13.04 -20.10 16.56
C LEU A 121 -11.84 -20.00 15.61
N VAL A 122 -10.85 -20.87 15.79
CA VAL A 122 -9.60 -20.83 15.00
C VAL A 122 -9.75 -21.64 13.71
N VAL A 123 -9.51 -21.00 12.56
CA VAL A 123 -9.54 -21.62 11.23
C VAL A 123 -8.14 -21.77 10.63
N LYS A 124 -8.01 -22.70 9.68
CA LYS A 124 -6.80 -23.02 8.92
C LYS A 124 -7.03 -22.79 7.42
N GLU A 125 -5.94 -22.91 6.66
CA GLU A 125 -5.97 -22.85 5.19
C GLU A 125 -7.00 -23.82 4.60
N GLY A 126 -7.98 -23.26 3.89
CA GLY A 126 -9.02 -24.02 3.20
C GLY A 126 -10.21 -24.45 4.04
N ASP A 127 -10.21 -24.18 5.36
CA ASP A 127 -11.35 -24.46 6.24
C ASP A 127 -12.60 -23.71 5.75
N LYS A 128 -13.76 -24.26 6.09
CA LYS A 128 -15.06 -23.71 5.73
C LYS A 128 -15.95 -23.49 6.95
N LEU A 129 -16.78 -22.47 6.88
CA LEU A 129 -17.81 -22.15 7.86
C LEU A 129 -19.16 -22.01 7.15
N GLU A 130 -20.08 -22.92 7.47
CA GLU A 130 -21.44 -22.91 6.94
C GLU A 130 -22.33 -21.96 7.75
N LEU A 131 -23.12 -21.16 7.03
CA LEU A 131 -24.10 -20.22 7.58
C LEU A 131 -25.55 -20.66 7.26
N GLY A 132 -25.72 -21.91 6.84
CA GLY A 132 -26.93 -22.43 6.19
C GLY A 132 -26.73 -22.45 4.67
N LEU A 133 -27.57 -21.73 3.91
CA LEU A 133 -27.44 -21.61 2.44
C LEU A 133 -26.18 -20.87 1.91
N LYS A 134 -25.23 -20.54 2.79
CA LYS A 134 -24.01 -19.80 2.45
C LYS A 134 -22.80 -20.40 3.12
N THR A 135 -21.67 -20.41 2.43
CA THR A 135 -20.43 -21.01 2.90
C THR A 135 -19.28 -20.05 2.75
N LEU A 136 -18.60 -19.78 3.87
CA LEU A 136 -17.36 -19.00 3.89
C LEU A 136 -16.17 -19.97 3.86
N GLN A 137 -15.25 -19.77 2.93
CA GLN A 137 -13.98 -20.48 2.85
C GLN A 137 -12.83 -19.53 3.20
N PHE A 138 -11.90 -19.98 4.04
CA PHE A 138 -10.77 -19.16 4.50
C PHE A 138 -9.47 -19.52 3.78
N LYS A 139 -8.69 -18.51 3.39
CA LYS A 139 -7.38 -18.67 2.75
C LYS A 139 -6.35 -17.79 3.44
N ILE A 140 -5.23 -18.38 3.85
CA ILE A 140 -4.18 -17.67 4.58
C ILE A 140 -3.23 -17.01 3.59
N THR A 141 -3.14 -15.69 3.67
CA THR A 141 -2.39 -14.83 2.75
C THR A 141 -1.44 -13.94 3.56
N PRO A 142 -0.34 -14.50 4.10
CA PRO A 142 0.52 -13.75 4.98
C PRO A 142 1.31 -12.69 4.20
N TRP A 143 1.61 -11.58 4.87
CA TRP A 143 2.35 -10.42 4.37
C TRP A 143 1.66 -9.72 3.19
N VAL A 144 0.32 -9.65 3.24
CA VAL A 144 -0.47 -8.70 2.43
C VAL A 144 -1.41 -7.88 3.34
N HIS A 145 -0.91 -7.20 4.38
CA HIS A 145 0.49 -6.81 4.63
C HIS A 145 1.09 -7.33 5.94
N TRP A 146 0.29 -7.85 6.88
CA TRP A 146 0.77 -8.42 8.15
C TRP A 146 0.91 -9.95 8.09
N PRO A 147 1.70 -10.57 8.98
CA PRO A 147 2.01 -12.00 8.91
C PRO A 147 0.83 -12.96 9.11
N GLU A 148 -0.29 -12.48 9.62
CA GLU A 148 -1.51 -13.21 9.95
C GLU A 148 -2.66 -12.98 8.96
N THR A 149 -2.52 -12.06 8.01
CA THR A 149 -3.60 -11.73 7.10
C THR A 149 -4.17 -12.98 6.42
N MET A 150 -5.50 -13.07 6.38
CA MET A 150 -6.25 -14.06 5.62
C MET A 150 -7.32 -13.38 4.78
N ILE A 151 -7.83 -14.09 3.77
CA ILE A 151 -8.98 -13.65 2.96
C ILE A 151 -10.12 -14.64 3.13
N THR A 152 -11.35 -14.13 2.98
CA THR A 152 -12.57 -14.91 3.14
C THR A 152 -13.33 -14.95 1.81
N PHE A 153 -13.65 -16.13 1.32
CA PHE A 153 -14.38 -16.34 0.07
C PHE A 153 -15.79 -16.85 0.34
N LEU A 154 -16.81 -16.16 -0.16
CA LEU A 154 -18.19 -16.62 -0.15
C LEU A 154 -18.47 -17.42 -1.43
N GLU A 155 -18.66 -18.73 -1.31
CA GLU A 155 -18.66 -19.66 -2.44
C GLU A 155 -19.82 -19.44 -3.40
N GLU A 156 -21.03 -19.27 -2.87
CA GLU A 156 -22.27 -19.22 -3.66
C GLU A 156 -22.36 -17.95 -4.53
N GLU A 157 -21.91 -16.83 -3.97
CA GLU A 157 -21.93 -15.52 -4.64
C GLU A 157 -20.61 -15.21 -5.37
N LYS A 158 -19.56 -16.00 -5.11
CA LYS A 158 -18.18 -15.78 -5.56
C LYS A 158 -17.65 -14.39 -5.20
N ILE A 159 -17.91 -13.95 -3.97
CA ILE A 159 -17.40 -12.68 -3.42
C ILE A 159 -16.17 -12.98 -2.57
N LEU A 160 -15.08 -12.28 -2.85
CA LEU A 160 -13.85 -12.38 -2.08
C LEU A 160 -13.66 -11.14 -1.21
N PHE A 161 -13.66 -11.34 0.09
CA PHE A 161 -13.38 -10.32 1.09
C PHE A 161 -11.89 -10.36 1.40
N THR A 162 -11.18 -9.30 1.04
CA THR A 162 -9.72 -9.32 0.96
C THR A 162 -9.04 -8.48 2.02
N CYS A 163 -9.82 -7.81 2.87
CA CYS A 163 -9.32 -6.80 3.80
C CYS A 163 -8.40 -5.82 3.04
N ASP A 164 -7.20 -5.57 3.53
CA ASP A 164 -6.22 -4.67 2.90
C ASP A 164 -5.75 -5.12 1.51
N PHE A 165 -5.81 -6.43 1.21
CA PHE A 165 -5.36 -6.88 -0.09
C PHE A 165 -6.30 -6.31 -1.17
N PHE A 166 -5.73 -5.55 -2.11
CA PHE A 166 -6.45 -4.76 -3.11
C PHE A 166 -7.16 -3.51 -2.57
N GLY A 167 -6.84 -3.04 -1.37
CA GLY A 167 -7.37 -1.79 -0.81
C GLY A 167 -6.99 -0.54 -1.59
N SER A 168 -7.74 0.53 -1.34
CA SER A 168 -7.37 1.88 -1.75
C SER A 168 -7.89 2.92 -0.76
N HIS A 169 -7.04 3.85 -0.33
CA HIS A 169 -7.51 5.00 0.45
C HIS A 169 -8.18 6.01 -0.48
N LEU A 170 -9.49 5.84 -0.62
CA LEU A 170 -10.36 6.70 -1.42
C LEU A 170 -11.74 6.76 -0.77
N ALA A 171 -12.08 7.89 -0.15
CA ALA A 171 -13.45 8.15 0.27
C ALA A 171 -14.32 8.46 -0.96
N THR A 172 -15.43 7.75 -1.12
CA THR A 172 -16.38 7.95 -2.22
C THR A 172 -17.81 7.65 -1.77
N SER A 173 -18.82 8.25 -2.41
CA SER A 173 -20.24 7.90 -2.19
C SER A 173 -20.63 6.58 -2.85
N GLU A 174 -19.88 6.15 -3.86
CA GLU A 174 -20.18 4.98 -4.68
C GLU A 174 -19.71 3.70 -3.99
N LEU A 175 -20.51 2.65 -4.00
CA LEU A 175 -20.10 1.34 -3.47
C LEU A 175 -19.05 0.69 -4.38
N TYR A 176 -19.29 0.75 -5.68
CA TYR A 176 -18.51 0.07 -6.71
C TYR A 176 -17.55 1.05 -7.40
N VAL A 177 -16.56 0.50 -8.11
CA VAL A 177 -15.66 1.30 -8.95
C VAL A 177 -16.46 1.94 -10.08
N THR A 178 -16.52 3.28 -10.11
CA THR A 178 -17.18 4.05 -11.19
C THR A 178 -16.19 4.84 -12.04
N ASP A 179 -15.05 5.22 -11.47
CA ASP A 179 -13.92 5.85 -12.15
C ASP A 179 -12.68 4.97 -11.97
N GLU A 180 -12.39 4.14 -12.96
CA GLU A 180 -11.22 3.26 -12.95
C GLU A 180 -9.90 4.05 -12.90
N SER A 181 -9.83 5.26 -13.45
CA SER A 181 -8.59 6.04 -13.45
C SER A 181 -8.25 6.54 -12.05
N LEU A 182 -9.24 7.10 -11.36
CA LEU A 182 -9.08 7.56 -9.97
C LEU A 182 -8.77 6.38 -9.04
N VAL A 183 -9.51 5.27 -9.16
CA VAL A 183 -9.30 4.09 -8.33
C VAL A 183 -7.96 3.43 -8.63
N TYR A 184 -7.52 3.36 -9.89
CA TYR A 184 -6.19 2.85 -10.24
C TYR A 184 -5.09 3.62 -9.52
N MET A 185 -5.16 4.95 -9.53
CA MET A 185 -4.16 5.80 -8.88
C MET A 185 -4.19 5.62 -7.35
N ALA A 186 -5.37 5.61 -6.73
CA ALA A 186 -5.50 5.39 -5.29
C ALA A 186 -5.02 3.99 -4.85
N ALA A 187 -5.37 2.94 -5.60
CA ALA A 187 -4.94 1.57 -5.32
C ALA A 187 -3.43 1.38 -5.56
N LYS A 188 -2.87 2.02 -6.59
CA LYS A 188 -1.42 1.98 -6.85
C LYS A 188 -0.63 2.65 -5.73
N ARG A 189 -1.13 3.80 -5.24
CA ARG A 189 -0.56 4.52 -4.11
C ARG A 189 -0.60 3.66 -2.84
N TYR A 190 -1.76 3.08 -2.53
CA TYR A 190 -1.95 2.13 -1.44
C TYR A 190 -0.97 0.95 -1.53
N TYR A 191 -0.84 0.32 -2.70
CA TYR A 191 0.15 -0.73 -2.94
C TYR A 191 1.58 -0.24 -2.68
N SER A 192 1.93 0.96 -3.16
CA SER A 192 3.29 1.50 -3.04
C SER A 192 3.71 1.77 -1.60
N GLU A 193 2.78 2.21 -0.77
CA GLU A 193 3.04 2.65 0.61
C GLU A 193 3.00 1.47 1.59
N ILE A 194 2.19 0.44 1.32
CA ILE A 194 1.89 -0.64 2.27
C ILE A 194 2.41 -2.01 1.78
N MET A 195 2.19 -2.35 0.51
CA MET A 195 2.36 -3.71 0.00
C MET A 195 3.69 -3.95 -0.74
N MET A 196 4.30 -2.89 -1.28
CA MET A 196 5.51 -2.97 -2.11
C MET A 196 6.69 -3.71 -1.44
N PRO A 197 6.99 -3.54 -0.13
CA PRO A 197 8.04 -4.32 0.54
C PRO A 197 7.85 -5.84 0.46
N PHE A 198 6.60 -6.29 0.30
CA PHE A 198 6.17 -7.68 0.33
C PHE A 198 5.83 -8.24 -1.06
N ARG A 199 6.31 -7.59 -2.13
CA ARG A 199 6.04 -7.95 -3.54
C ARG A 199 6.04 -9.45 -3.87
N ASN A 200 6.96 -10.23 -3.30
CA ASN A 200 7.02 -11.68 -3.54
C ASN A 200 5.86 -12.44 -2.86
N ASN A 201 5.45 -12.02 -1.66
CA ASN A 201 4.27 -12.54 -0.98
C ASN A 201 3.00 -12.17 -1.73
N VAL A 202 2.88 -10.90 -2.16
CA VAL A 202 1.78 -10.46 -3.02
C VAL A 202 1.67 -11.35 -4.27
N ARG A 203 2.79 -11.65 -4.94
CA ARG A 203 2.82 -12.56 -6.09
C ARG A 203 2.30 -13.96 -5.79
N LYS A 204 2.76 -14.56 -4.70
CA LYS A 204 2.29 -15.90 -4.29
C LYS A 204 0.80 -15.89 -3.95
N ASN A 205 0.34 -14.89 -3.20
CA ASN A 205 -1.03 -14.79 -2.73
C ASN A 205 -2.00 -14.43 -3.87
N LEU A 206 -1.54 -13.72 -4.91
CA LEU A 206 -2.33 -13.43 -6.11
C LEU A 206 -2.76 -14.71 -6.84
N GLU A 207 -1.94 -15.77 -6.83
CA GLU A 207 -2.30 -17.05 -7.44
C GLU A 207 -3.44 -17.75 -6.69
N ILE A 208 -3.54 -17.57 -5.37
CA ILE A 208 -4.69 -18.04 -4.58
C ILE A 208 -5.96 -17.31 -5.04
N VAL A 209 -5.89 -15.98 -5.17
CA VAL A 209 -7.02 -15.16 -5.64
C VAL A 209 -7.49 -15.61 -7.03
N LYS A 210 -6.55 -15.82 -7.96
CA LYS A 210 -6.87 -16.33 -9.32
C LYS A 210 -7.54 -17.70 -9.27
N SER A 211 -7.06 -18.62 -8.42
CA SER A 211 -7.62 -19.97 -8.29
C SER A 211 -9.08 -19.99 -7.79
N LEU A 212 -9.47 -19.01 -6.98
CA LEU A 212 -10.85 -18.86 -6.50
C LEU A 212 -11.78 -18.28 -7.58
N SER A 213 -11.24 -17.59 -8.57
CA SER A 213 -11.98 -16.96 -9.68
C SER A 213 -13.19 -16.15 -9.18
N PRO A 214 -12.97 -15.14 -8.31
CA PRO A 214 -14.04 -14.33 -7.76
C PRO A 214 -14.77 -13.54 -8.87
N LYS A 215 -16.06 -13.28 -8.64
CA LYS A 215 -16.86 -12.34 -9.44
C LYS A 215 -16.80 -10.92 -8.88
N ILE A 216 -16.55 -10.78 -7.59
CA ILE A 216 -16.45 -9.49 -6.88
C ILE A 216 -15.28 -9.58 -5.90
N ILE A 217 -14.48 -8.51 -5.79
CA ILE A 217 -13.49 -8.34 -4.73
C ILE A 217 -13.92 -7.17 -3.85
N ALA A 218 -13.97 -7.39 -2.54
CA ALA A 218 -14.50 -6.48 -1.54
C ALA A 218 -13.41 -6.19 -0.47
N PRO A 219 -12.61 -5.12 -0.65
CA PRO A 219 -11.50 -4.78 0.25
C PRO A 219 -11.96 -4.03 1.51
N SER A 220 -11.13 -3.92 2.53
CA SER A 220 -11.41 -3.12 3.74
C SER A 220 -11.40 -1.62 3.50
N HIS A 221 -10.73 -1.15 2.44
CA HIS A 221 -10.64 0.26 2.07
C HIS A 221 -11.02 0.52 0.62
N GLY A 222 -11.79 1.59 0.40
CA GLY A 222 -12.16 2.09 -0.91
C GLY A 222 -13.38 1.37 -1.50
N PRO A 223 -13.61 1.53 -2.82
CA PRO A 223 -14.74 0.91 -3.50
C PRO A 223 -14.55 -0.60 -3.73
N VAL A 224 -15.67 -1.31 -3.87
CA VAL A 224 -15.75 -2.72 -4.25
C VAL A 224 -15.49 -2.88 -5.75
N TYR A 225 -14.72 -3.90 -6.13
CA TYR A 225 -14.43 -4.23 -7.52
C TYR A 225 -15.48 -5.21 -8.07
N GLN A 226 -16.40 -4.69 -8.89
CA GLN A 226 -17.39 -5.50 -9.63
C GLN A 226 -16.80 -6.22 -10.85
N ASP A 227 -15.64 -5.78 -11.34
CA ASP A 227 -14.79 -6.54 -12.26
C ASP A 227 -13.42 -6.77 -11.63
N PRO A 228 -13.19 -7.94 -11.00
CA PRO A 228 -11.92 -8.27 -10.38
C PRO A 228 -10.71 -8.20 -11.31
N LYS A 229 -10.89 -8.35 -12.64
CA LYS A 229 -9.78 -8.31 -13.61
C LYS A 229 -9.05 -6.98 -13.56
N PHE A 230 -9.77 -5.87 -13.34
CA PHE A 230 -9.18 -4.54 -13.27
C PHE A 230 -8.03 -4.48 -12.25
N ILE A 231 -8.32 -4.81 -10.99
CA ILE A 231 -7.33 -4.71 -9.91
C ILE A 231 -6.33 -5.87 -9.89
N VAL A 232 -6.75 -7.07 -10.31
CA VAL A 232 -5.87 -8.24 -10.43
C VAL A 232 -4.79 -8.01 -11.48
N ASN A 233 -5.15 -7.49 -12.66
CA ASN A 233 -4.20 -7.19 -13.74
C ASN A 233 -3.27 -6.01 -13.35
N ALA A 234 -3.81 -4.98 -12.69
CA ALA A 234 -3.01 -3.87 -12.18
C ALA A 234 -1.97 -4.37 -11.16
N THR A 235 -2.39 -5.20 -10.21
CA THR A 235 -1.50 -5.80 -9.21
C THR A 235 -0.44 -6.67 -9.87
N GLU A 236 -0.81 -7.48 -10.87
CA GLU A 236 0.12 -8.31 -11.63
C GLU A 236 1.22 -7.48 -12.32
N ASP A 237 0.87 -6.31 -12.87
CA ASP A 237 1.84 -5.38 -13.44
C ASP A 237 2.76 -4.79 -12.36
N TRP A 238 2.21 -4.33 -11.24
CA TRP A 238 2.99 -3.72 -10.14
C TRP A 238 3.99 -4.71 -9.53
N ILE A 239 3.61 -5.98 -9.37
CA ILE A 239 4.49 -7.03 -8.86
C ILE A 239 5.37 -7.68 -9.93
N SER A 240 5.22 -7.36 -11.23
CA SER A 240 6.09 -7.88 -12.29
C SER A 240 7.49 -7.26 -12.23
N ASP A 241 8.51 -7.84 -12.89
CA ASP A 241 9.87 -7.27 -12.96
C ASP A 241 9.98 -6.14 -14.00
N LYS A 242 8.88 -5.81 -14.69
CA LYS A 242 8.84 -4.76 -15.69
C LYS A 242 8.98 -3.39 -15.02
N VAL A 243 9.77 -2.52 -15.61
CA VAL A 243 9.93 -1.12 -15.22
C VAL A 243 9.79 -0.26 -16.48
N LYS A 244 9.37 0.99 -16.31
CA LYS A 244 9.23 1.95 -17.40
C LYS A 244 10.57 2.66 -17.65
N ASN A 245 10.71 3.24 -18.84
CA ASN A 245 11.80 4.16 -19.18
C ASN A 245 11.65 5.50 -18.43
N LEU A 246 11.74 5.42 -17.10
CA LEU A 246 11.40 6.46 -16.15
C LEU A 246 12.52 6.62 -15.12
N VAL A 247 12.94 7.86 -14.91
CA VAL A 247 13.90 8.28 -13.89
C VAL A 247 13.21 9.16 -12.86
N LEU A 248 13.31 8.80 -11.58
CA LEU A 248 12.88 9.67 -10.49
C LEU A 248 14.07 10.43 -9.92
N ILE A 249 13.90 11.73 -9.68
CA ILE A 249 14.93 12.60 -9.11
C ILE A 249 14.40 13.25 -7.82
N PRO A 250 14.35 12.52 -6.70
CA PRO A 250 14.17 13.13 -5.39
C PRO A 250 15.37 13.99 -5.03
N TYR A 251 15.16 15.29 -4.83
CA TYR A 251 16.22 16.23 -4.55
C TYR A 251 15.93 17.23 -3.43
N VAL A 252 17.01 17.73 -2.85
CA VAL A 252 17.00 18.91 -1.97
C VAL A 252 18.21 19.76 -2.30
N SER A 253 18.12 21.08 -2.08
CA SER A 253 19.22 22.02 -2.33
C SER A 253 19.11 23.18 -1.35
N MET A 254 20.19 23.47 -0.61
CA MET A 254 20.23 24.57 0.36
C MET A 254 20.61 25.91 -0.29
N HIS A 255 21.59 25.89 -1.20
CA HIS A 255 22.18 27.09 -1.81
C HIS A 255 22.25 27.02 -3.34
N GLY A 256 21.37 26.24 -3.97
CA GLY A 256 21.22 26.23 -5.43
C GLY A 256 22.13 25.26 -6.18
N SER A 257 23.35 24.97 -5.72
CA SER A 257 24.30 24.09 -6.45
C SER A 257 23.73 22.74 -6.87
N THR A 258 23.12 21.99 -5.94
CA THR A 258 22.49 20.68 -6.25
C THR A 258 21.31 20.84 -7.20
N LYS A 259 20.57 21.97 -7.12
CA LYS A 259 19.44 22.25 -8.00
C LYS A 259 19.89 22.43 -9.45
N ILE A 260 21.03 23.11 -9.68
CA ILE A 260 21.62 23.28 -11.01
C ILE A 260 21.99 21.92 -11.62
N LEU A 261 22.57 21.01 -10.83
CA LEU A 261 22.87 19.64 -11.30
C LEU A 261 21.59 18.89 -11.68
N VAL A 262 20.53 19.01 -10.88
CA VAL A 262 19.22 18.38 -11.17
C VAL A 262 18.62 18.95 -12.45
N GLU A 263 18.59 20.27 -12.60
CA GLU A 263 18.06 20.94 -13.80
C GLU A 263 18.82 20.50 -15.05
N ARG A 264 20.16 20.38 -14.98
CA ARG A 264 20.95 19.82 -16.08
C ARG A 264 20.63 18.37 -16.38
N LEU A 265 20.54 17.52 -15.35
CA LEU A 265 20.23 16.10 -15.50
C LEU A 265 18.85 15.88 -16.13
N VAL A 266 17.84 16.64 -15.67
CA VAL A 266 16.48 16.60 -16.23
C VAL A 266 16.50 16.93 -17.72
N GLN A 267 17.18 18.01 -18.11
CA GLN A 267 17.29 18.40 -19.51
C GLN A 267 17.95 17.29 -20.34
N SER A 268 19.12 16.82 -19.91
CA SER A 268 19.90 15.84 -20.66
C SER A 268 19.19 14.48 -20.77
N LEU A 269 18.44 14.04 -19.75
CA LEU A 269 17.61 12.83 -19.82
C LEU A 269 16.41 13.02 -20.76
N THR A 270 15.78 14.20 -20.73
CA THR A 270 14.64 14.52 -21.60
C THR A 270 15.07 14.56 -23.07
N ASP A 271 16.23 15.16 -23.38
CA ASP A 271 16.82 15.17 -24.72
C ASP A 271 17.14 13.75 -25.24
N LEU A 272 17.33 12.80 -24.32
CA LEU A 272 17.53 11.37 -24.60
C LEU A 272 16.22 10.56 -24.63
N ASN A 273 15.05 11.23 -24.64
CA ASN A 273 13.70 10.63 -24.63
C ASN A 273 13.45 9.71 -23.42
N ILE A 274 13.94 10.08 -22.25
CA ILE A 274 13.67 9.40 -20.98
C ILE A 274 12.66 10.21 -20.20
N GLU A 275 11.62 9.57 -19.68
CA GLU A 275 10.66 10.22 -18.81
C GLU A 275 11.32 10.56 -17.47
N VAL A 276 11.13 11.79 -16.99
CA VAL A 276 11.74 12.25 -15.73
C VAL A 276 10.66 12.85 -14.83
N ILE A 277 10.64 12.42 -13.57
CA ILE A 277 9.82 13.04 -12.53
C ILE A 277 10.75 13.50 -11.40
N GLN A 278 10.79 14.81 -11.18
CA GLN A 278 11.59 15.42 -10.12
C GLN A 278 10.74 15.72 -8.89
N PHE A 279 11.30 15.53 -7.69
CA PHE A 279 10.61 15.80 -6.43
C PHE A 279 11.45 16.69 -5.53
N SER A 280 10.89 17.80 -5.06
CA SER A 280 11.54 18.63 -4.04
C SER A 280 11.23 18.05 -2.67
N LEU A 281 12.20 17.39 -2.04
CA LEU A 281 12.01 16.62 -0.80
C LEU A 281 11.55 17.44 0.40
N THR A 282 11.62 18.77 0.35
CA THR A 282 11.11 19.67 1.40
C THR A 282 9.67 20.13 1.16
N LYS A 283 9.04 19.70 0.07
CA LYS A 283 7.72 20.16 -0.39
C LYS A 283 6.81 19.03 -0.83
N THR A 284 7.40 17.97 -1.37
CA THR A 284 6.69 16.83 -1.93
C THR A 284 6.23 15.89 -0.83
N ASP A 285 4.98 15.48 -0.92
CA ASP A 285 4.42 14.38 -0.15
C ASP A 285 5.13 13.05 -0.47
N ILE A 286 5.41 12.24 0.55
CA ILE A 286 6.18 11.00 0.35
C ILE A 286 5.44 9.96 -0.49
N GLY A 287 4.10 9.95 -0.44
CA GLY A 287 3.28 9.03 -1.22
C GLY A 287 3.34 9.30 -2.72
N GLU A 288 3.50 10.56 -3.11
CA GLU A 288 3.78 10.93 -4.50
C GLU A 288 5.11 10.35 -4.97
N ILE A 289 6.12 10.26 -4.10
CA ILE A 289 7.37 9.60 -4.47
C ILE A 289 7.15 8.08 -4.56
N ALA A 290 6.49 7.49 -3.56
CA ALA A 290 6.26 6.04 -3.47
C ALA A 290 5.49 5.48 -4.68
N ILE A 291 4.38 6.12 -5.09
CA ILE A 291 3.56 5.65 -6.22
C ILE A 291 4.37 5.55 -7.52
N HIS A 292 5.27 6.50 -7.75
CA HIS A 292 6.11 6.52 -8.94
C HIS A 292 7.28 5.52 -8.86
N MET A 293 7.75 5.17 -7.65
CA MET A 293 8.77 4.12 -7.47
C MET A 293 8.29 2.75 -7.95
N VAL A 294 6.98 2.51 -8.03
CA VAL A 294 6.42 1.26 -8.55
C VAL A 294 6.89 1.00 -9.98
N ASP A 295 7.02 2.03 -10.81
CA ASP A 295 7.34 1.86 -12.24
C ASP A 295 8.79 2.21 -12.58
N ALA A 296 9.49 2.97 -11.74
CA ALA A 296 10.74 3.60 -12.11
C ALA A 296 11.89 2.60 -12.31
N ALA A 297 12.56 2.68 -13.46
CA ALA A 297 13.79 1.92 -13.72
C ALA A 297 14.98 2.46 -12.94
N THR A 298 15.06 3.79 -12.78
CA THR A 298 16.17 4.47 -12.10
C THR A 298 15.68 5.48 -11.08
N ILE A 299 16.35 5.53 -9.93
CA ILE A 299 16.20 6.61 -8.94
C ILE A 299 17.56 7.32 -8.82
N VAL A 300 17.59 8.64 -9.03
CA VAL A 300 18.77 9.48 -8.81
C VAL A 300 18.53 10.39 -7.61
N LEU A 301 19.12 10.06 -6.46
CA LEU A 301 19.05 10.93 -5.30
C LEU A 301 19.97 12.13 -5.49
N ALA A 302 19.46 13.34 -5.24
CA ALA A 302 20.23 14.57 -5.37
C ALA A 302 20.24 15.37 -4.06
N THR A 303 21.41 15.49 -3.42
CA THR A 303 21.49 16.08 -2.07
C THR A 303 22.78 16.87 -1.84
N PRO A 304 22.74 18.02 -1.14
CA PRO A 304 23.93 18.67 -0.64
C PRO A 304 24.44 17.91 0.59
N THR A 305 25.71 18.14 0.93
CA THR A 305 26.28 17.67 2.19
C THR A 305 25.92 18.62 3.32
N VAL A 306 25.35 18.07 4.41
CA VAL A 306 25.13 18.76 5.68
C VAL A 306 26.06 18.14 6.72
N LEU A 307 26.93 18.96 7.32
CA LEU A 307 28.05 18.52 8.15
C LEU A 307 28.99 17.58 7.36
N LEU A 308 28.79 16.26 7.46
CA LEU A 308 29.49 15.23 6.67
C LEU A 308 28.53 14.30 5.93
N GLY A 309 27.22 14.37 6.18
CA GLY A 309 26.23 13.43 5.65
C GLY A 309 25.25 14.06 4.66
N PRO A 310 24.28 13.29 4.14
CA PRO A 310 23.22 13.84 3.32
C PRO A 310 22.32 14.78 4.14
N HIS A 311 21.66 15.71 3.46
CA HIS A 311 20.59 16.48 4.06
C HIS A 311 19.52 15.55 4.70
N PRO A 312 18.94 15.87 5.87
CA PRO A 312 17.97 15.00 6.57
C PRO A 312 16.79 14.53 5.70
N ALA A 313 16.22 15.42 4.87
CA ALA A 313 15.16 15.05 3.93
C ALA A 313 15.59 13.97 2.91
N ALA A 314 16.84 14.04 2.42
CA ALA A 314 17.40 13.02 1.53
C ALA A 314 17.73 11.72 2.27
N LEU A 315 18.14 11.81 3.54
CA LEU A 315 18.34 10.65 4.40
C LEU A 315 17.01 9.89 4.59
N TYR A 316 15.93 10.62 4.89
CA TYR A 316 14.59 10.04 5.04
C TYR A 316 14.07 9.42 3.73
N ALA A 317 14.23 10.11 2.59
CA ALA A 317 13.87 9.53 1.29
C ALA A 317 14.67 8.24 0.98
N THR A 318 15.95 8.19 1.33
CA THR A 318 16.79 7.00 1.17
C THR A 318 16.31 5.85 2.06
N TYR A 319 15.91 6.17 3.31
CA TYR A 319 15.33 5.20 4.22
C TYR A 319 14.04 4.60 3.63
N LEU A 320 13.13 5.44 3.13
CA LEU A 320 11.88 4.98 2.51
C LEU A 320 12.13 4.07 1.30
N VAL A 321 13.05 4.43 0.42
CA VAL A 321 13.45 3.56 -0.71
C VAL A 321 13.90 2.18 -0.21
N SER A 322 14.74 2.14 0.82
CA SER A 322 15.26 0.89 1.39
C SER A 322 14.15 0.05 2.05
N ALA A 323 13.24 0.71 2.78
CA ALA A 323 12.12 0.06 3.46
C ALA A 323 11.07 -0.48 2.48
N LEU A 324 10.71 0.32 1.46
CA LEU A 324 9.68 -0.01 0.48
C LEU A 324 10.14 -0.99 -0.60
N LYS A 325 11.46 -1.14 -0.80
CA LYS A 325 12.08 -2.13 -1.70
C LYS A 325 11.49 -2.10 -3.12
N PRO A 326 11.51 -0.95 -3.81
CA PRO A 326 10.99 -0.86 -5.17
C PRO A 326 11.78 -1.76 -6.11
N LYS A 327 11.14 -2.18 -7.21
CA LYS A 327 11.76 -3.01 -8.27
C LYS A 327 12.71 -2.22 -9.19
N THR A 328 13.07 -1.00 -8.79
CA THR A 328 14.03 -0.13 -9.47
C THR A 328 15.36 -0.87 -9.69
N LYS A 329 15.87 -0.79 -10.92
CA LYS A 329 17.07 -1.52 -11.35
C LYS A 329 18.35 -0.75 -11.04
N TYR A 330 18.32 0.58 -11.15
CA TYR A 330 19.52 1.41 -11.07
C TYR A 330 19.37 2.57 -10.08
N PHE A 331 20.46 2.90 -9.40
CA PHE A 331 20.50 3.98 -8.42
C PHE A 331 21.66 4.92 -8.70
N GLY A 332 21.35 6.21 -8.89
CA GLY A 332 22.33 7.28 -9.03
C GLY A 332 22.38 8.17 -7.80
N LEU A 333 23.51 8.84 -7.62
CA LEU A 333 23.68 9.86 -6.58
C LEU A 333 24.42 11.05 -7.16
N ILE A 334 23.80 12.23 -7.07
CA ILE A 334 24.44 13.51 -7.40
C ILE A 334 24.39 14.46 -6.20
N GLY A 335 25.35 15.37 -6.11
CA GLY A 335 25.36 16.26 -4.95
C GLY A 335 26.45 17.32 -4.94
N SER A 336 26.31 18.25 -4.01
CA SER A 336 27.30 19.30 -3.76
C SER A 336 27.84 19.25 -2.33
N TYR A 337 29.09 19.69 -2.14
CA TYR A 337 29.72 19.78 -0.81
C TYR A 337 30.65 20.98 -0.70
N GLY A 338 30.97 21.39 0.54
CA GLY A 338 31.85 22.53 0.82
C GLY A 338 33.30 22.13 1.09
N TRP A 339 33.53 21.32 2.12
CA TRP A 339 34.88 20.97 2.62
C TRP A 339 35.15 19.46 2.69
N GLY A 340 34.13 18.64 2.96
CA GLY A 340 34.20 17.18 2.98
C GLY A 340 32.82 16.54 2.94
N SER A 341 32.73 15.28 2.54
CA SER A 341 31.46 14.55 2.41
C SER A 341 31.65 13.05 2.58
N LYS A 342 30.69 12.41 3.26
CA LYS A 342 30.47 10.96 3.37
C LYS A 342 29.09 10.56 2.82
N VAL A 343 28.49 11.43 1.99
CA VAL A 343 27.14 11.20 1.44
C VAL A 343 27.08 9.89 0.67
N VAL A 344 28.10 9.59 -0.15
CA VAL A 344 28.18 8.34 -0.92
C VAL A 344 28.13 7.14 0.01
N ASP A 345 29.04 7.06 0.98
CA ASP A 345 29.13 5.93 1.91
C ASP A 345 27.81 5.72 2.68
N ILE A 346 27.21 6.79 3.19
CA ILE A 346 25.97 6.71 3.98
C ILE A 346 24.81 6.22 3.11
N VAL A 347 24.61 6.82 1.94
CA VAL A 347 23.50 6.45 1.05
C VAL A 347 23.68 5.03 0.51
N SER A 348 24.89 4.66 0.08
CA SER A 348 25.19 3.31 -0.41
C SER A 348 24.97 2.24 0.67
N ASN A 349 25.37 2.51 1.92
CA ASN A 349 25.15 1.59 3.03
C ASN A 349 23.65 1.40 3.33
N MET A 350 22.86 2.47 3.30
CA MET A 350 21.40 2.38 3.52
C MET A 350 20.67 1.61 2.43
N LEU A 351 21.15 1.69 1.18
CA LEU A 351 20.59 0.97 0.04
C LEU A 351 21.13 -0.47 -0.09
N SER A 352 22.16 -0.85 0.67
CA SER A 352 22.78 -2.18 0.60
C SER A 352 21.82 -3.37 0.72
N PRO A 353 20.71 -3.33 1.52
CA PRO A 353 19.75 -4.43 1.58
C PRO A 353 19.06 -4.72 0.25
N LEU A 354 18.98 -3.73 -0.66
CA LEU A 354 18.38 -3.89 -1.99
C LEU A 354 19.34 -4.53 -3.00
N LYS A 355 20.64 -4.60 -2.69
CA LYS A 355 21.71 -5.00 -3.62
C LYS A 355 21.62 -4.30 -4.99
N PRO A 356 21.50 -2.97 -5.03
CA PRO A 356 21.21 -2.24 -6.26
C PRO A 356 22.42 -2.18 -7.19
N HIS A 357 22.17 -1.96 -8.49
CA HIS A 357 23.18 -1.45 -9.39
C HIS A 357 23.36 0.05 -9.12
N ILE A 358 24.44 0.42 -8.43
CA ILE A 358 24.78 1.83 -8.16
C ILE A 358 25.60 2.39 -9.32
N ILE A 359 25.09 3.44 -9.94
CA ILE A 359 25.78 4.24 -10.95
C ILE A 359 26.80 5.14 -10.25
N SER A 360 27.98 5.30 -10.85
CA SER A 360 29.07 6.13 -10.32
C SER A 360 28.56 7.51 -9.84
N PRO A 361 28.71 7.85 -8.54
CA PRO A 361 28.21 9.11 -8.01
C PRO A 361 28.92 10.34 -8.58
N VAL A 362 28.19 11.45 -8.73
CA VAL A 362 28.73 12.75 -9.15
C VAL A 362 28.64 13.75 -8.00
N LEU A 363 29.76 13.98 -7.29
CA LEU A 363 29.87 14.99 -6.23
C LEU A 363 30.73 16.16 -6.67
N ILE A 364 30.22 17.38 -6.48
CA ILE A 364 30.88 18.62 -6.91
C ILE A 364 31.14 19.54 -5.72
N LYS A 365 32.24 20.31 -5.77
CA LYS A 365 32.62 21.21 -4.68
C LYS A 365 32.12 22.63 -4.94
N GLY A 366 31.26 23.15 -4.07
CA GLY A 366 30.73 24.51 -4.18
C GLY A 366 29.71 24.68 -5.31
N MET A 367 29.92 25.68 -6.16
CA MET A 367 29.06 25.98 -7.32
C MET A 367 29.53 25.18 -8.55
N PRO A 368 28.63 24.54 -9.32
CA PRO A 368 29.01 23.77 -10.50
C PRO A 368 29.74 24.62 -11.55
N LYS A 369 30.77 24.03 -12.17
CA LYS A 369 31.46 24.56 -13.37
C LYS A 369 31.08 23.75 -14.61
N ASP A 370 31.47 24.21 -15.80
CA ASP A 370 31.20 23.51 -17.06
C ASP A 370 31.70 22.04 -17.07
N GLU A 371 32.87 21.79 -16.47
CA GLU A 371 33.42 20.43 -16.33
C GLU A 371 32.55 19.52 -15.45
N ASP A 372 31.84 20.08 -14.48
CA ASP A 372 30.92 19.35 -13.61
C ASP A 372 29.59 19.09 -14.31
N LEU A 373 29.10 20.06 -15.08
CA LEU A 373 27.89 19.88 -15.90
C LEU A 373 28.08 18.80 -16.97
N LYS A 374 29.28 18.70 -17.55
CA LYS A 374 29.62 17.61 -18.48
C LYS A 374 29.52 16.22 -17.82
N LYS A 375 29.92 16.08 -16.55
CA LYS A 375 29.76 14.80 -15.82
C LYS A 375 28.28 14.43 -15.64
N ILE A 376 27.40 15.43 -15.51
CA ILE A 376 25.95 15.20 -15.45
C ILE A 376 25.41 14.73 -16.81
N ASP A 377 25.93 15.27 -17.91
CA ASP A 377 25.59 14.79 -19.26
C ASP A 377 26.05 13.35 -19.49
N ASP A 378 27.28 13.03 -19.09
CA ASP A 378 27.83 11.69 -19.17
C ASP A 378 27.01 10.69 -18.33
N LEU A 379 26.54 11.12 -17.13
CA LEU A 379 25.62 10.34 -16.30
C LEU A 379 24.28 10.09 -17.02
N ALA A 380 23.71 11.09 -17.67
CA ALA A 380 22.47 10.93 -18.44
C ALA A 380 22.63 9.93 -19.61
N ILE A 381 23.76 10.00 -20.32
CA ILE A 381 24.11 9.05 -21.39
C ILE A 381 24.25 7.63 -20.83
N GLN A 382 24.90 7.47 -19.66
CA GLN A 382 25.02 6.19 -19.00
C GLN A 382 23.65 5.60 -18.62
N ILE A 383 22.77 6.41 -18.01
CA ILE A 383 21.39 6.01 -17.68
C ILE A 383 20.64 5.59 -18.95
N SER A 384 20.73 6.37 -20.03
CA SER A 384 20.12 6.03 -21.31
C SER A 384 20.62 4.70 -21.86
N GLY A 385 21.93 4.43 -21.77
CA GLY A 385 22.51 3.14 -22.14
C GLY A 385 21.92 1.97 -21.33
N LEU A 386 21.77 2.14 -20.01
CA LEU A 386 21.16 1.15 -19.11
C LEU A 386 19.66 0.94 -19.39
N HIS A 387 18.97 1.96 -19.89
CA HIS A 387 17.55 1.93 -20.19
C HIS A 387 17.20 1.26 -21.53
N LYS A 388 18.17 1.01 -22.42
CA LYS A 388 17.93 0.35 -23.73
C LYS A 388 17.43 -1.09 -23.63
N ASN A 389 17.66 -1.75 -22.48
CA ASN A 389 17.37 -3.18 -22.27
C ASN A 389 16.33 -3.42 -21.16
N LEU A 390 15.44 -2.45 -20.89
CA LEU A 390 14.50 -2.52 -19.76
C LEU A 390 13.44 -3.62 -19.89
#